data_AF-A0A2N4YJK4-F1
#
_entry.id   AF-A0A2N4YJK4-F1
#
_cell.length_a   1.000
_cell.length_b   1.000
_cell.length_c   1.000
_cell.angle_alpha   90.00
_cell.angle_beta   90.00
_cell.angle_gamma   90.00
#
_symmetry.space_group_name_H-M   'P 1'
#
loop_
_entity.id
_entity.type
_entity.pdbx_description
1 polymer ?
#
loop_
_entity_poly.entity_id
_entity_poly.type
_entity_poly.pdbx_seq_one_letter_code
_entity_poly.pdbx_strand_id
1 'polypeptide(L)'
;MQAWLEQALSLLSASAAFRSLALAIPLAITVAALAGWRQRVEGAGQLALFGLFVCLWLAMPWTFAYLELQQASLALSLLCWFWLLLAWARHVLGDWPAPIWGHWLVGTLLWVLPVTGAIVLIRG
;
A
#
# COMPACT_ATOMS: atom_id res chain seq x y z
N MET A 1 -8.57 2.04 24.66
CA MET A 1 -7.54 2.66 23.78
C MET A 1 -7.34 4.10 24.26
N GLN A 2 -6.19 4.74 24.09
CA GLN A 2 -6.06 6.15 24.49
C GLN A 2 -6.94 7.00 23.56
N ALA A 3 -7.82 7.86 24.09
CA ALA A 3 -8.85 8.58 23.33
C ALA A 3 -8.31 9.36 22.11
N TRP A 4 -7.07 9.86 22.20
CA TRP A 4 -6.41 10.56 21.09
C TRP A 4 -6.09 9.63 19.90
N LEU A 5 -5.82 8.34 20.11
CA LEU A 5 -5.59 7.37 19.03
C LEU A 5 -6.88 7.08 18.26
N GLU A 6 -8.00 6.94 18.96
CA GLU A 6 -9.32 6.74 18.34
C GLU A 6 -9.69 7.94 17.47
N GLN A 7 -9.46 9.15 17.99
CA GLN A 7 -9.69 10.39 17.25
C GLN A 7 -8.79 10.48 16.01
N ALA A 8 -7.49 10.25 16.15
CA ALA A 8 -6.54 10.25 15.03
C ALA A 8 -6.93 9.25 13.94
N LEU A 9 -7.31 8.02 14.31
CA LEU A 9 -7.78 7.01 13.37
C LEU A 9 -9.08 7.43 12.67
N SER A 10 -10.01 8.07 13.39
CA SER A 10 -11.25 8.57 12.80
C SER A 10 -10.99 9.63 11.73
N LEU A 11 -10.07 10.57 11.99
CA LEU A 11 -9.70 11.63 11.06
C LEU A 11 -9.02 11.07 9.81
N LEU A 12 -8.07 10.15 9.99
CA LEU A 12 -7.36 9.51 8.89
C LEU A 12 -8.27 8.62 8.03
N SER A 13 -9.18 7.86 8.65
CA SER A 13 -10.12 7.00 7.92
C SER A 13 -11.24 7.77 7.20
N ALA A 14 -11.62 8.94 7.71
CA ALA A 14 -12.55 9.84 7.03
C ALA A 14 -11.90 10.59 5.85
N SER A 15 -10.57 10.79 5.87
CA SER A 15 -9.85 11.51 4.83
C SER A 15 -9.76 10.72 3.52
N ALA A 16 -10.50 11.16 2.51
CA ALA A 16 -10.43 10.59 1.16
C ALA A 16 -9.00 10.63 0.60
N ALA A 17 -8.28 11.74 0.79
CA ALA A 17 -6.90 11.88 0.31
C ALA A 17 -5.96 10.84 0.93
N PHE A 18 -6.04 10.63 2.24
CA PHE A 18 -5.20 9.65 2.93
C PHE A 18 -5.50 8.22 2.46
N ARG A 19 -6.78 7.85 2.36
CA ARG A 19 -7.19 6.53 1.84
C ARG A 19 -6.76 6.31 0.40
N SER A 20 -6.92 7.32 -0.47
CA SER A 20 -6.52 7.25 -1.87
C SER A 20 -5.01 7.01 -2.00
N LEU A 21 -4.19 7.68 -1.18
CA LEU A 21 -2.74 7.45 -1.17
C LEU A 21 -2.39 6.04 -0.66
N ALA A 22 -3.07 5.57 0.38
CA ALA A 22 -2.87 4.22 0.92
C ALA A 22 -3.17 3.11 -0.11
N LEU A 23 -4.12 3.35 -1.03
CA LEU A 23 -4.43 2.46 -2.16
C LEU A 23 -3.50 2.68 -3.37
N ALA A 24 -3.07 3.92 -3.62
CA ALA A 24 -2.22 4.26 -4.75
C ALA A 24 -0.83 3.60 -4.65
N ILE A 25 -0.31 3.39 -3.44
CA ILE A 25 1.02 2.78 -3.25
C ILE A 25 1.06 1.32 -3.74
N PRO A 26 0.18 0.41 -3.27
CA PRO A 26 0.10 -0.95 -3.83
C PRO A 26 -0.09 -0.97 -5.35
N LEU A 27 -0.93 -0.07 -5.87
CA LEU A 27 -1.18 0.04 -7.31
C LEU A 27 0.09 0.44 -8.07
N ALA A 28 0.81 1.45 -7.59
CA ALA A 28 2.06 1.91 -8.18
C ALA A 28 3.14 0.82 -8.15
N ILE A 29 3.27 0.08 -7.04
CA ILE A 29 4.17 -1.07 -6.95
C ILE A 29 3.82 -2.12 -7.99
N THR A 30 2.53 -2.44 -8.14
CA THR A 30 2.05 -3.42 -9.11
C THR A 30 2.35 -3.00 -10.54
N VAL A 31 2.11 -1.73 -10.89
CA VAL A 31 2.40 -1.19 -12.23
C VAL A 31 3.91 -1.18 -12.51
N ALA A 32 4.73 -0.79 -11.53
CA ALA A 32 6.19 -0.83 -11.66
C ALA A 32 6.68 -2.27 -11.87
N ALA A 33 6.16 -3.23 -11.09
CA ALA A 33 6.49 -4.63 -11.22
C ALA A 33 6.05 -5.24 -12.56
N LEU A 34 4.86 -4.87 -13.07
CA LEU A 34 4.40 -5.28 -14.41
C LEU A 34 5.32 -4.75 -15.51
N ALA A 35 5.77 -3.50 -15.39
CA ALA A 35 6.72 -2.91 -16.33
C ALA A 35 8.08 -3.63 -16.29
N GLY A 36 8.59 -3.95 -15.09
CA GLY A 36 9.81 -4.74 -14.93
C GLY A 36 9.66 -6.18 -15.43
N TRP A 37 8.50 -6.80 -15.23
CA TRP A 37 8.23 -8.15 -15.75
C TRP A 37 8.25 -8.18 -17.28
N ARG A 38 7.67 -7.16 -17.94
CA ARG A 38 7.76 -7.00 -19.41
C ARG A 38 9.20 -6.89 -19.90
N GLN A 39 10.09 -6.33 -19.08
CA GLN A 39 11.53 -6.21 -19.36
C GLN A 39 12.35 -7.43 -18.90
N ARG A 40 11.68 -8.49 -18.40
CA ARG A 40 12.29 -9.73 -17.89
C ARG A 40 13.23 -9.52 -16.69
N VAL A 41 12.96 -8.50 -15.87
CA VAL A 41 13.65 -8.32 -14.60
C VAL A 41 13.28 -9.47 -13.65
N GLU A 42 14.29 -10.06 -13.01
CA GLU A 42 14.12 -11.19 -12.11
C GLU A 42 13.22 -10.82 -10.90
N GLY A 43 12.35 -11.73 -10.47
CA GLY A 43 11.42 -11.49 -9.36
C GLY A 43 10.25 -10.52 -9.65
N ALA A 44 10.33 -9.68 -10.69
CA ALA A 44 9.30 -8.68 -11.00
C ALA A 44 7.93 -9.30 -11.31
N GLY A 45 7.90 -10.47 -11.98
CA GLY A 45 6.65 -11.19 -12.28
C GLY A 45 5.91 -11.67 -11.03
N GLN A 46 6.65 -12.17 -10.02
CA GLN A 46 6.04 -12.57 -8.74
C GLN A 46 5.48 -11.35 -8.01
N LEU A 47 6.25 -10.27 -7.96
CA LEU A 47 5.81 -9.01 -7.34
C LEU A 47 4.57 -8.43 -8.03
N ALA A 48 4.49 -8.52 -9.36
CA ALA A 48 3.34 -8.07 -10.15
C ALA A 48 2.08 -8.90 -9.86
N LEU A 49 2.20 -10.23 -9.83
CA LEU A 49 1.07 -11.13 -9.55
C LEU A 49 0.54 -10.92 -8.13
N PHE A 50 1.42 -10.93 -7.12
CA PHE A 50 0.99 -10.68 -5.75
C PHE A 50 0.46 -9.26 -5.56
N GLY A 51 1.09 -8.26 -6.17
CA GLY A 51 0.61 -6.87 -6.16
C GLY A 51 -0.81 -6.75 -6.71
N LEU A 52 -1.11 -7.44 -7.82
CA LEU A 52 -2.46 -7.49 -8.39
C LEU A 52 -3.47 -8.10 -7.39
N PHE A 53 -3.15 -9.23 -6.77
CA PHE A 53 -4.02 -9.83 -5.75
C PHE A 53 -4.26 -8.90 -4.56
N VAL A 54 -3.22 -8.21 -4.08
CA VAL A 54 -3.34 -7.23 -2.99
C VAL A 54 -4.20 -6.05 -3.42
N CYS A 55 -4.04 -5.53 -4.64
CA CYS A 55 -4.87 -4.44 -5.14
C CYS A 55 -6.35 -4.86 -5.23
N LEU A 56 -6.63 -6.05 -5.76
CA LEU A 56 -7.99 -6.59 -5.82
C LEU A 56 -8.58 -6.78 -4.41
N TRP A 57 -7.79 -7.32 -3.49
CA TRP A 57 -8.19 -7.49 -2.09
C TRP A 57 -8.55 -6.16 -1.42
N LEU A 58 -7.72 -5.13 -1.57
CA LEU A 58 -7.93 -3.82 -0.93
C LEU A 58 -9.04 -2.99 -1.60
N ALA A 59 -9.28 -3.17 -2.90
CA ALA A 59 -10.31 -2.45 -3.63
C ALA A 59 -11.71 -3.04 -3.43
N MET A 60 -11.81 -4.30 -3.03
CA MET A 60 -13.09 -4.97 -2.86
C MET A 60 -13.79 -4.48 -1.58
N PRO A 61 -15.09 -4.12 -1.64
CA PRO A 61 -15.83 -3.60 -0.50
C PRO A 61 -16.25 -4.74 0.45
N TRP A 62 -15.27 -5.34 1.13
CA TRP A 62 -15.53 -6.43 2.07
C TRP A 62 -16.36 -5.94 3.26
N THR A 63 -17.55 -6.51 3.43
CA THR A 63 -18.39 -6.32 4.61
C THR A 63 -18.62 -7.66 5.29
N PHE A 64 -17.91 -7.92 6.39
CA PHE A 64 -18.08 -9.14 7.16
C PHE A 64 -19.09 -8.92 8.30
N ALA A 65 -20.00 -9.88 8.49
CA ALA A 65 -21.01 -9.83 9.54
C ALA A 65 -20.43 -10.10 10.94
N TYR A 66 -19.35 -10.89 11.02
CA TYR A 66 -18.72 -11.29 12.28
C TYR A 66 -17.52 -10.41 12.60
N LEU A 67 -17.38 -10.02 13.87
CA LEU A 67 -16.28 -9.17 14.34
C LEU A 67 -14.91 -9.83 14.15
N GLU A 68 -14.81 -11.16 14.37
CA GLU A 68 -13.52 -11.85 14.19
C GLU A 68 -13.03 -11.80 12.74
N LEU A 69 -13.95 -11.90 11.78
CA LEU A 69 -13.64 -11.81 10.35
C LEU A 69 -13.24 -10.37 9.95
N GLN A 70 -13.86 -9.35 10.53
CA GLN A 70 -13.46 -7.97 10.31
C GLN A 70 -12.02 -7.74 10.80
N GLN A 71 -11.69 -8.21 12.01
CA GLN A 71 -10.34 -8.10 12.58
C GLN A 71 -9.32 -8.90 11.77
N ALA A 72 -9.66 -10.12 11.35
CA ALA A 72 -8.81 -10.95 10.50
C ALA A 72 -8.54 -10.28 9.15
N SER A 73 -9.55 -9.66 8.54
CA SER A 73 -9.42 -8.90 7.29
C SER A 73 -8.49 -7.70 7.44
N LEU A 74 -8.59 -6.95 8.54
CA LEU A 74 -7.68 -5.84 8.82
C LEU A 74 -6.24 -6.32 9.03
N ALA A 75 -6.05 -7.38 9.82
CA ALA A 75 -4.73 -7.97 10.04
C ALA A 75 -4.10 -8.46 8.73
N LEU A 76 -4.88 -9.18 7.91
CA LEU A 76 -4.43 -9.64 6.59
C LEU A 76 -4.06 -8.46 5.69
N SER A 77 -4.88 -7.40 5.67
CA SER A 77 -4.62 -6.21 4.87
C SER A 77 -3.29 -5.54 5.27
N LEU A 78 -3.01 -5.42 6.57
CA LEU A 78 -1.73 -4.91 7.09
C LEU A 78 -0.55 -5.81 6.71
N LEU A 79 -0.70 -7.13 6.84
CA LEU A 79 0.33 -8.10 6.45
C LEU A 79 0.63 -8.04 4.97
N CYS A 80 -0.41 -7.96 4.12
CA CYS A 80 -0.27 -7.79 2.68
C CYS A 80 0.48 -6.49 2.35
N TRP A 81 0.12 -5.39 3.01
CA TRP A 81 0.77 -4.10 2.80
C TRP A 81 2.26 -4.14 3.18
N PHE A 82 2.57 -4.68 4.37
CA PHE A 82 3.94 -4.80 4.84
C PHE A 82 4.78 -5.72 3.95
N TRP A 83 4.23 -6.88 3.58
CA TRP A 83 4.91 -7.83 2.70
C TRP A 83 5.18 -7.22 1.32
N LEU A 84 4.21 -6.50 0.75
CA LEU A 84 4.36 -5.85 -0.56
C LEU A 84 5.47 -4.79 -0.53
N LEU A 85 5.52 -3.96 0.51
CA LEU A 85 6.61 -3.01 0.69
C LEU A 85 7.97 -3.69 0.85
N LEU A 86 8.05 -4.75 1.66
CA LEU A 86 9.29 -5.47 1.87
C LEU A 86 9.76 -6.19 0.60
N ALA A 87 8.84 -6.76 -0.18
CA ALA A 87 9.14 -7.38 -1.46
C ALA A 87 9.61 -6.34 -2.48
N TRP A 88 8.93 -5.19 -2.57
CA TRP A 88 9.35 -4.07 -3.40
C TRP A 88 10.73 -3.53 -2.98
N ALA A 89 10.96 -3.31 -1.68
CA ALA A 89 12.22 -2.79 -1.18
C ALA A 89 13.38 -3.74 -1.49
N ARG A 90 13.21 -5.05 -1.27
CA ARG A 90 14.20 -6.07 -1.65
C ARG A 90 14.46 -6.07 -3.15
N HIS A 91 13.42 -5.94 -3.96
CA HIS A 91 13.54 -5.89 -5.40
C HIS A 91 14.32 -4.65 -5.87
N VAL A 92 14.08 -3.47 -5.27
CA VAL A 92 14.79 -2.22 -5.60
C VAL A 92 16.23 -2.18 -5.09
N LEU A 93 16.48 -2.76 -3.92
CA LEU A 93 17.80 -2.73 -3.26
C LEU A 93 18.73 -3.86 -3.73
N GLY A 94 18.16 -4.99 -4.18
CA GLY A 94 18.92 -6.15 -4.66
C GLY A 94 19.35 -5.99 -6.11
N ASP A 95 18.41 -5.71 -7.00
CA ASP A 95 18.65 -5.48 -8.42
C ASP A 95 18.27 -4.04 -8.76
N TRP A 96 19.13 -3.30 -9.46
CA TRP A 96 18.78 -1.94 -9.86
C TRP A 96 17.53 -1.99 -10.76
N PRO A 97 16.40 -1.38 -10.34
CA PRO A 97 15.13 -1.70 -10.95
C PRO A 97 14.96 -0.99 -12.30
N ALA A 98 14.49 -1.74 -13.30
CA ALA A 98 14.10 -1.21 -14.59
C ALA A 98 12.57 -1.39 -14.78
N PRO A 99 11.80 -0.31 -15.08
CA PRO A 99 12.20 1.08 -15.29
C PRO A 99 12.26 1.91 -13.99
N ILE A 100 13.28 2.75 -13.86
CA ILE A 100 13.56 3.59 -12.66
C ILE A 100 12.38 4.51 -12.29
N TRP A 101 11.63 5.02 -13.26
CA TRP A 101 10.52 5.95 -13.00
C TRP A 101 9.45 5.33 -12.10
N GLY A 102 9.21 4.02 -12.22
CA GLY A 102 8.11 3.34 -11.53
C GLY A 102 8.40 3.26 -10.04
N HIS A 103 9.65 2.97 -9.70
CA HIS A 103 10.11 2.88 -8.33
C HIS A 103 10.29 4.27 -7.69
N TRP A 104 10.64 5.28 -8.48
CA TRP A 104 10.60 6.68 -8.06
C TRP A 104 9.19 7.11 -7.63
N LEU A 105 8.17 6.80 -8.44
CA LEU A 105 6.79 7.10 -8.11
C LEU A 105 6.37 6.43 -6.79
N VAL A 106 6.71 5.16 -6.60
CA VAL A 106 6.44 4.44 -5.33
C VAL A 106 7.12 5.14 -4.15
N GLY A 107 8.40 5.49 -4.28
CA GLY A 107 9.15 6.21 -3.23
C GLY A 107 8.53 7.58 -2.90
N THR A 108 8.11 8.33 -3.93
CA THR A 108 7.41 9.60 -3.74
C THR A 108 6.09 9.41 -3.00
N LEU A 109 5.27 8.43 -3.39
CA LEU A 109 4.00 8.17 -2.72
C LEU A 109 4.20 7.73 -1.25
N LEU A 110 5.22 6.92 -0.98
CA LEU A 110 5.59 6.52 0.39
C LEU A 110 6.00 7.71 1.25
N TRP A 111 6.62 8.74 0.67
CA TRP A 111 6.96 9.97 1.37
C TRP A 111 5.75 10.90 1.55
N VAL A 112 4.88 11.01 0.53
CA VAL A 112 3.68 11.85 0.57
C VAL A 112 2.63 11.33 1.55
N LEU A 113 2.55 10.01 1.76
CA LEU A 113 1.60 9.39 2.69
C LEU A 113 1.71 9.92 4.14
N PRO A 114 2.88 9.87 4.82
CA PRO A 114 3.01 10.39 6.18
C PRO A 114 2.83 11.91 6.25
N VAL A 115 3.27 12.65 5.23
CA VAL A 115 3.06 14.11 5.16
C VAL A 115 1.57 14.45 5.08
N THR A 116 0.82 13.71 4.25
CA THR A 116 -0.63 13.86 4.17
C THR A 116 -1.30 13.47 5.48
N GLY A 117 -0.86 12.39 6.11
CA GLY A 117 -1.32 11.99 7.43
C GLY A 117 -1.13 13.09 8.48
N ALA A 118 0.07 13.69 8.54
CA ALA A 118 0.35 14.82 9.44
C ALA A 118 -0.56 16.02 9.15
N ILE A 119 -0.76 16.40 7.89
CA ILE A 119 -1.66 17.51 7.52
C ILE A 119 -3.10 17.22 7.95
N VAL A 120 -3.60 16.00 7.73
CA VAL A 120 -4.95 15.59 8.15
C VAL A 120 -5.10 15.70 9.67
N LEU A 121 -4.11 15.23 10.43
CA LEU A 121 -4.13 15.27 11.90
C LEU A 121 -3.99 16.68 12.48
N ILE A 122 -3.31 17.60 11.80
CA ILE A 122 -3.18 19.00 12.25
C ILE A 122 -4.46 19.81 11.96
N ARG A 123 -5.20 19.45 10.91
CA ARG A 123 -6.37 20.21 10.46
C ARG A 123 -7.72 19.70 11.00
N GLY A 124 -7.77 18.47 11.51
CA GLY A 124 -8.97 17.85 12.10
C GLY A 124 -8.92 17.85 13.62
#